data_AF-A0A819IAY4-F1
#
_entry.id   AF-A0A819IAY4-F1
#
_cell.length_a   1.000
_cell.length_b   1.000
_cell.length_c   1.000
_cell.angle_alpha   90.00
_cell.angle_beta   90.00
_cell.angle_gamma   90.00
#
_symmetry.space_group_name_H-M   'P 1'
#
loop_
_entity.id
_entity.type
_entity.pdbx_description
1 polymer ?
#
loop_
_entity_poly.entity_id
_entity_poly.type
_entity_poly.pdbx_seq_one_letter_code
_entity_poly.pdbx_strand_id
1 'polypeptide(L)'
;MYSPKRDCGTKYNLYLLYPNQPKNSFANYSRHIDIFDKITLTYLESWYLSIPFQFLPVNRIATQLFIQTTTMISPLCPLFCGEHGRYSGSHCTIKDNCSCSSDSYCLTSSICVCPMNKFGSKCYLKSLICQTSNPCQNNGLCISVDDSIALNNFACLCTESFYGTRCENIKNRIDITFNDEKIGMMPFLFVNFITAFENDNHQRNTILKKIKFEQNIISLQNKSIQYSSY
;
A
#
# COMPACT_ATOMS: atom_id res chain seq x y z
N MET A 1 0.84 -6.27 -0.63
CA MET A 1 -0.03 -5.22 -0.05
C MET A 1 0.85 -4.10 0.46
N TYR A 2 0.44 -2.85 0.27
CA TYR A 2 1.18 -1.66 0.69
C TYR A 2 0.30 -0.80 1.62
N SER A 3 0.85 -0.36 2.73
CA SER A 3 0.25 0.65 3.61
C SER A 3 1.23 1.79 3.85
N PRO A 4 0.91 3.06 3.54
CA PRO A 4 1.83 4.18 3.72
C PRO A 4 2.38 4.31 5.16
N LYS A 5 1.59 3.94 6.17
CA LYS A 5 2.00 4.03 7.58
C LYS A 5 3.08 3.01 7.97
N ARG A 6 3.17 1.89 7.25
CA ARG A 6 4.08 0.77 7.57
C ARG A 6 5.19 0.62 6.53
N ASP A 7 4.83 0.80 5.26
CA ASP A 7 5.62 0.31 4.13
C ASP A 7 6.32 1.44 3.35
N CYS A 8 6.27 2.71 3.79
CA CYS A 8 6.77 3.89 3.06
C CYS A 8 8.23 3.76 2.54
N GLY A 9 9.11 3.06 3.26
CA GLY A 9 10.50 2.81 2.85
C GLY A 9 10.74 1.48 2.13
N THR A 10 9.70 0.70 1.89
CA THR A 10 9.82 -0.68 1.40
C THR A 10 10.06 -0.70 -0.10
N LYS A 11 11.06 -1.45 -0.53
CA LYS A 11 11.32 -1.72 -1.95
C LYS A 11 10.70 -3.06 -2.32
N TYR A 12 9.81 -3.06 -3.30
CA TYR A 12 9.24 -4.29 -3.85
C TYR A 12 10.13 -4.82 -4.98
N ASN A 13 10.66 -6.02 -4.82
CA ASN A 13 11.45 -6.69 -5.85
C ASN A 13 10.61 -7.82 -6.44
N LEU A 14 10.27 -7.71 -7.73
CA LEU A 14 9.54 -8.73 -8.46
C LEU A 14 10.44 -9.32 -9.54
N TYR A 15 10.58 -10.65 -9.52
CA TYR A 15 11.27 -11.40 -10.55
C TYR A 15 10.24 -12.02 -11.48
N LEU A 16 10.37 -11.75 -12.77
CA LEU A 16 9.41 -12.20 -13.76
C LEU A 16 10.12 -13.09 -14.76
N LEU A 17 9.71 -14.36 -14.77
CA LEU A 17 10.21 -15.37 -15.68
C LEU A 17 9.38 -15.30 -16.96
N TYR A 18 10.06 -15.16 -18.09
CA TYR A 18 9.42 -15.16 -19.40
C TYR A 18 9.63 -16.50 -20.07
N PRO A 19 8.56 -17.18 -20.51
CA PRO A 19 8.68 -18.47 -21.16
C PRO A 19 9.39 -18.37 -22.51
N ASN A 20 9.22 -17.24 -23.24
CA ASN A 20 9.76 -17.07 -24.59
C ASN A 20 10.87 -16.02 -24.59
N GLN A 21 12.08 -16.42 -24.99
CA GLN A 21 13.26 -15.56 -25.15
C GLN A 21 14.04 -15.98 -26.42
N PRO A 22 14.57 -15.04 -27.23
CA PRO A 22 14.45 -13.59 -27.12
C PRO A 22 13.08 -13.08 -27.58
N LYS A 23 12.73 -11.86 -27.19
CA LYS A 23 11.48 -11.22 -27.60
C LYS A 23 11.58 -10.60 -29.01
N ASN A 24 10.47 -10.54 -29.74
CA ASN A 24 10.40 -10.01 -31.10
C ASN A 24 10.82 -8.52 -31.13
N SER A 25 11.84 -8.18 -31.92
CA SER A 25 12.36 -6.81 -32.07
C SER A 25 11.34 -5.80 -32.59
N PHE A 26 10.34 -6.25 -33.36
CA PHE A 26 9.34 -5.38 -33.97
C PHE A 26 8.17 -5.08 -33.03
N ALA A 27 8.13 -5.68 -31.83
CA ALA A 27 7.06 -5.51 -30.88
C ALA A 27 7.49 -4.62 -29.71
N ASN A 28 6.60 -3.74 -29.28
CA ASN A 28 6.79 -2.95 -28.07
C ASN A 28 6.32 -3.75 -26.85
N TYR A 29 7.20 -3.88 -25.86
CA TYR A 29 6.88 -4.57 -24.62
C TYR A 29 6.77 -3.58 -23.48
N SER A 30 5.71 -3.72 -22.69
CA SER A 30 5.53 -2.97 -21.46
C SER A 30 5.13 -3.90 -20.32
N ARG A 31 5.24 -3.37 -19.10
CA ARG A 31 4.68 -3.95 -17.89
C ARG A 31 3.53 -3.10 -17.41
N HIS A 32 2.38 -3.72 -17.29
CA HIS A 32 1.22 -3.11 -16.66
C HIS A 32 1.23 -3.42 -15.17
N ILE A 33 1.03 -2.40 -14.35
CA ILE A 33 0.92 -2.52 -12.89
C ILE A 33 -0.38 -1.86 -12.49
N ASP A 34 -1.25 -2.63 -11.84
CA ASP A 34 -2.53 -2.16 -11.31
C ASP A 34 -2.50 -2.07 -9.79
N ILE A 35 -3.16 -1.05 -9.24
CA ILE A 35 -3.39 -0.91 -7.81
C ILE A 35 -4.89 -0.97 -7.53
N PHE A 36 -5.21 -1.76 -6.50
CA PHE A 36 -6.56 -1.95 -5.99
C PHE A 36 -6.61 -1.63 -4.49
N ASP A 37 -7.73 -1.10 -4.03
CA ASP A 37 -8.04 -1.08 -2.62
C ASP A 37 -8.18 -2.52 -2.12
N LYS A 38 -7.46 -2.87 -1.07
CA LYS A 38 -7.40 -4.26 -0.59
C LYS A 38 -8.67 -4.72 0.13
N ILE A 39 -9.46 -3.79 0.67
CA ILE A 39 -10.67 -4.08 1.44
C ILE A 39 -11.86 -4.19 0.49
N THR A 40 -12.05 -3.18 -0.38
CA THR A 40 -13.21 -3.11 -1.28
C THR A 40 -12.96 -3.77 -2.64
N LEU A 41 -11.70 -4.12 -2.95
CA LEU A 41 -11.28 -4.61 -4.27
C LEU A 41 -11.55 -3.62 -5.41
N THR A 42 -11.70 -2.34 -5.10
CA THR A 42 -11.90 -1.30 -6.12
C THR A 42 -10.59 -0.95 -6.79
N TYR A 43 -10.59 -0.92 -8.13
CA TYR A 43 -9.47 -0.40 -8.90
C TYR A 43 -9.21 1.06 -8.55
N LEU A 44 -7.94 1.44 -8.42
CA LEU A 44 -7.52 2.81 -8.09
C LEU A 44 -6.75 3.46 -9.24
N GLU A 45 -5.65 2.85 -9.68
CA GLU A 45 -4.73 3.45 -10.66
C GLU A 45 -3.86 2.38 -11.33
N SER A 46 -3.27 2.70 -12.49
CA SER A 46 -2.34 1.82 -13.19
C SER A 46 -1.17 2.56 -13.84
N TRP A 47 -0.09 1.82 -14.09
CA TRP A 47 1.12 2.32 -14.76
C TRP A 47 1.57 1.35 -15.86
N TYR A 48 2.16 1.91 -16.92
CA TYR A 48 2.84 1.16 -17.96
C TYR A 48 4.33 1.46 -17.93
N LEU A 49 5.15 0.44 -17.71
CA LEU A 49 6.60 0.54 -17.74
C LEU A 49 7.12 -0.07 -19.03
N SER A 50 7.65 0.76 -19.92
CA SER A 50 8.28 0.29 -21.15
C SER A 50 9.48 -0.61 -20.84
N ILE A 51 9.65 -1.68 -21.61
CA ILE A 51 10.79 -2.58 -21.54
C ILE A 51 11.68 -2.31 -22.75
N PRO A 52 12.74 -1.50 -22.60
CA PRO A 52 13.55 -1.05 -23.73
C PRO A 52 14.56 -2.09 -24.22
N PHE A 53 14.70 -3.23 -23.54
CA PHE A 53 15.76 -4.21 -23.79
C PHE A 53 15.23 -5.57 -24.26
N GLN A 54 15.98 -6.20 -25.15
CA GLN A 54 15.87 -7.63 -25.45
C GLN A 54 16.55 -8.43 -24.33
N PHE A 55 15.96 -9.54 -23.91
CA PHE A 55 16.23 -10.19 -22.63
C PHE A 55 17.49 -11.07 -22.65
N LEU A 56 18.69 -10.50 -22.57
CA LEU A 56 19.93 -11.22 -22.22
C LEU A 56 20.92 -10.32 -21.44
N PRO A 57 21.56 -10.79 -20.35
CA PRO A 57 21.22 -11.98 -19.56
C PRO A 57 20.09 -11.71 -18.55
N VAL A 58 20.04 -10.52 -17.92
CA VAL A 58 18.94 -10.08 -17.04
C VAL A 58 18.94 -8.55 -17.01
N ASN A 59 17.82 -7.91 -17.36
CA ASN A 59 17.69 -6.45 -17.25
C ASN A 59 16.84 -6.08 -16.04
N ARG A 60 17.37 -5.20 -15.19
CA ARG A 60 16.64 -4.66 -14.03
C ARG A 60 15.96 -3.35 -14.44
N ILE A 61 14.65 -3.29 -14.23
CA ILE A 61 13.88 -2.04 -14.34
C ILE A 61 13.57 -1.58 -12.93
N ALA A 62 13.92 -0.34 -12.61
CA ALA A 62 13.58 0.32 -11.36
C ALA A 62 12.80 1.59 -11.69
N THR A 63 11.64 1.76 -11.04
CA THR A 63 10.79 2.93 -11.21
C THR A 63 10.20 3.33 -9.86
N GLN A 64 9.88 4.61 -9.71
CA GLN A 64 9.11 5.12 -8.59
C GLN A 64 7.68 5.36 -9.06
N LEU A 65 6.74 4.66 -8.43
CA LEU A 65 5.31 4.82 -8.71
C LEU A 65 4.72 5.86 -7.76
N PHE A 66 3.95 6.79 -8.28
CA PHE A 66 3.31 7.85 -7.51
C PHE A 66 1.82 7.59 -7.43
N ILE A 67 1.33 7.21 -6.24
CA ILE A 67 -0.09 6.96 -6.00
C ILE A 67 -0.77 8.30 -5.73
N GLN A 68 -1.74 8.69 -6.55
CA GLN A 68 -2.47 9.94 -6.33
C GLN A 68 -3.49 9.80 -5.19
N THR A 69 -3.49 10.74 -4.25
CA THR A 69 -4.45 10.75 -3.12
C THR A 69 -5.83 11.28 -3.49
N THR A 70 -5.93 11.91 -4.66
CA THR A 70 -7.18 12.39 -5.25
C THR A 70 -7.51 11.48 -6.42
N THR A 71 -8.64 10.80 -6.33
CA THR A 71 -9.25 10.07 -7.46
C THR A 71 -9.72 11.08 -8.50
N MET A 72 -8.79 11.67 -9.24
CA MET A 72 -9.10 12.24 -10.54
C MET A 72 -9.23 11.04 -11.45
N ILE A 73 -10.46 10.52 -11.60
CA ILE A 73 -10.77 9.55 -12.64
C ILE A 73 -10.39 10.24 -13.94
N SER A 74 -9.22 9.90 -14.51
CA SER A 74 -8.87 10.40 -15.82
C SER A 74 -9.88 9.77 -16.79
N PRO A 75 -10.64 10.55 -17.57
CA PRO A 75 -11.61 10.01 -18.52
C PRO A 75 -10.94 9.44 -19.78
N LEU A 76 -9.60 9.47 -19.86
CA LEU A 76 -8.83 9.11 -21.04
C LEU A 76 -8.21 7.72 -20.90
N CYS A 77 -9.06 6.71 -20.77
CA CYS A 77 -8.70 5.35 -21.18
C CYS A 77 -9.08 5.18 -22.66
N PRO A 78 -8.12 4.94 -23.59
CA PRO A 78 -8.44 4.78 -25.01
C PRO A 78 -9.13 3.44 -25.35
N LEU A 79 -9.26 2.54 -24.37
CA LEU A 79 -10.06 1.32 -24.47
C LEU A 79 -10.92 1.17 -23.21
N PHE A 80 -12.22 1.46 -23.37
CA PHE A 80 -13.24 1.34 -22.33
C PHE A 80 -13.84 -0.07 -22.35
N CYS A 81 -13.10 -1.04 -21.82
CA CYS A 81 -13.65 -2.39 -21.58
C CYS A 81 -14.36 -2.47 -20.23
N GLY A 82 -15.58 -1.91 -20.14
CA GLY A 82 -16.45 -2.01 -18.96
C GLY A 82 -15.72 -1.76 -17.63
N GLU A 83 -16.01 -2.57 -16.61
CA GLU A 83 -15.15 -2.65 -15.42
C GLU A 83 -13.80 -3.30 -15.80
N HIS A 84 -12.73 -2.50 -15.79
CA HIS A 84 -11.35 -2.84 -16.16
C HIS A 84 -10.98 -4.33 -16.00
N GLY A 85 -10.84 -5.07 -17.10
CA GLY A 85 -10.34 -6.46 -17.12
C GLY A 85 -11.39 -7.58 -17.02
N ARG A 86 -12.68 -7.27 -16.90
CA ARG A 86 -13.73 -8.32 -16.99
C ARG A 86 -14.04 -8.80 -18.40
N TYR A 87 -13.67 -7.99 -19.39
CA TYR A 87 -13.97 -8.26 -20.79
C TYR A 87 -12.73 -8.05 -21.66
N SER A 88 -12.53 -8.98 -22.59
CA SER A 88 -11.44 -9.03 -23.55
C SER A 88 -11.95 -8.77 -24.99
N GLY A 89 -11.00 -8.55 -25.91
CA GLY A 89 -11.26 -8.26 -27.32
C GLY A 89 -11.29 -6.77 -27.67
N SER A 90 -11.19 -6.44 -28.96
CA SER A 90 -11.13 -5.04 -29.45
C SER A 90 -12.37 -4.20 -29.13
N HIS A 91 -13.49 -4.87 -28.84
CA HIS A 91 -14.77 -4.26 -28.46
C HIS A 91 -15.24 -4.64 -27.06
N CYS A 92 -14.41 -5.34 -26.27
CA CYS A 92 -14.73 -5.64 -24.88
C CYS A 92 -16.03 -6.44 -24.70
N THR A 93 -16.33 -7.34 -25.64
CA THR A 93 -17.55 -8.16 -25.65
C THR A 93 -17.32 -9.58 -25.15
N ILE A 94 -16.07 -10.02 -25.07
CA ILE A 94 -15.73 -11.39 -24.68
C ILE A 94 -15.55 -11.40 -23.17
N LYS A 95 -16.50 -11.99 -22.45
CA LYS A 95 -16.33 -12.23 -21.02
C LYS A 95 -15.23 -13.27 -20.82
N ASP A 96 -14.18 -12.91 -20.08
CA ASP A 96 -13.13 -13.87 -19.79
C ASP A 96 -13.64 -15.00 -18.88
N ASN A 97 -13.22 -16.23 -19.18
CA ASN A 97 -13.54 -17.38 -18.33
C ASN A 97 -12.67 -17.33 -17.06
N CYS A 98 -13.21 -16.71 -16.02
CA CYS A 98 -12.52 -16.51 -14.76
C CYS A 98 -12.52 -17.80 -13.92
N SER A 99 -11.32 -18.30 -13.60
CA SER A 99 -11.13 -19.43 -12.67
C SER A 99 -10.84 -18.99 -11.23
N CYS A 100 -11.17 -17.74 -10.88
CA CYS A 100 -10.95 -17.19 -9.54
C CYS A 100 -12.09 -17.55 -8.58
N SER A 101 -11.89 -17.37 -7.27
CA SER A 101 -13.00 -17.47 -6.30
C SER A 101 -14.11 -16.47 -6.60
N SER A 102 -15.35 -16.82 -6.27
CA SER A 102 -16.54 -16.03 -6.64
C SER A 102 -16.58 -14.61 -6.04
N ASP A 103 -15.89 -14.40 -4.92
CA ASP A 103 -15.77 -13.13 -4.19
C ASP A 103 -14.47 -12.36 -4.49
N SER A 104 -13.70 -12.80 -5.49
CA SER A 104 -12.47 -12.13 -5.92
C SER A 104 -12.70 -11.27 -7.15
N TYR A 105 -11.79 -10.32 -7.36
CA TYR A 105 -11.79 -9.52 -8.59
C TYR A 105 -10.92 -10.20 -9.64
N CYS A 106 -11.51 -10.54 -10.77
CA CYS A 106 -10.82 -11.16 -11.89
C CYS A 106 -10.37 -10.08 -12.88
N LEU A 107 -9.06 -9.95 -13.07
CA LEU A 107 -8.47 -8.99 -14.01
C LEU A 107 -8.23 -9.63 -15.38
N THR A 108 -7.84 -10.91 -15.40
CA THR A 108 -7.73 -11.74 -16.60
C THR A 108 -8.02 -13.20 -16.22
N SER A 109 -8.12 -14.10 -17.20
CA SER A 109 -8.27 -15.55 -16.95
C SER A 109 -7.21 -16.13 -16.01
N SER A 110 -6.03 -15.50 -15.90
CA SER A 110 -4.91 -15.94 -15.07
C SER A 110 -4.68 -15.12 -13.80
N ILE A 111 -5.13 -13.85 -13.76
CA ILE A 111 -4.83 -12.91 -12.66
C ILE A 111 -6.07 -12.64 -11.81
N CYS A 112 -5.99 -12.99 -10.53
CA CYS A 112 -7.04 -12.79 -9.54
C CYS A 112 -6.54 -11.85 -8.42
N VAL A 113 -7.33 -10.85 -8.08
CA VAL A 113 -7.09 -9.97 -6.92
C VAL A 113 -7.93 -10.47 -5.76
N CYS A 114 -7.26 -11.02 -4.75
CA CYS A 114 -7.93 -11.69 -3.64
C CYS A 114 -8.48 -10.70 -2.60
N PRO A 115 -9.67 -10.97 -2.03
CA PRO A 115 -10.17 -10.21 -0.88
C PRO A 115 -9.29 -10.38 0.36
N MET A 116 -9.64 -9.66 1.43
CA MET A 116 -9.02 -9.84 2.74
C MET A 116 -9.06 -11.31 3.18
N ASN A 117 -7.98 -11.77 3.81
CA ASN A 117 -7.83 -13.11 4.36
C ASN A 117 -7.86 -14.27 3.33
N LYS A 118 -7.74 -13.97 2.03
CA LYS A 118 -7.57 -14.97 0.98
C LYS A 118 -6.29 -14.76 0.18
N PHE A 119 -5.71 -15.86 -0.30
CA PHE A 119 -4.46 -15.87 -1.04
C PHE A 119 -4.39 -17.05 -2.02
N GLY A 120 -3.24 -17.19 -2.68
CA GLY A 120 -3.04 -18.10 -3.80
C GLY A 120 -3.48 -17.50 -5.13
N SER A 121 -3.02 -18.09 -6.23
CA SER A 121 -3.23 -17.58 -7.60
C SER A 121 -4.69 -17.40 -8.00
N LYS A 122 -5.59 -18.19 -7.40
CA LYS A 122 -7.05 -18.17 -7.65
C LYS A 122 -7.90 -17.74 -6.45
N CYS A 123 -7.28 -17.30 -5.35
CA CYS A 123 -7.97 -16.83 -4.15
C CYS A 123 -8.87 -17.86 -3.44
N TYR A 124 -8.61 -19.17 -3.60
CA TYR A 124 -9.34 -20.21 -2.88
C TYR A 124 -8.78 -20.50 -1.48
N LEU A 125 -7.49 -20.22 -1.27
CA LEU A 125 -6.84 -20.43 0.02
C LEU A 125 -7.24 -19.31 0.99
N LYS A 126 -7.50 -19.67 2.25
CA LYS A 126 -7.96 -18.76 3.29
C LYS A 126 -7.01 -18.79 4.47
N SER A 127 -6.75 -17.63 5.06
CA SER A 127 -6.07 -17.52 6.35
C SER A 127 -7.12 -17.40 7.45
N LEU A 128 -7.05 -18.29 8.43
CA LEU A 128 -7.96 -18.29 9.57
C LEU A 128 -7.49 -17.37 10.70
N ILE A 129 -6.23 -16.91 10.66
CA ILE A 129 -5.58 -16.20 11.78
C ILE A 129 -6.36 -14.97 12.21
N CYS A 130 -6.75 -14.12 11.26
CA CYS A 130 -7.54 -12.91 11.54
C CYS A 130 -9.06 -13.17 11.62
N GLN A 131 -9.52 -14.39 11.29
CA GLN A 131 -10.95 -14.74 11.27
C GLN A 131 -11.42 -15.36 12.59
N THR A 132 -10.61 -16.23 13.21
CA THR A 132 -10.99 -16.90 14.46
C THR A 132 -10.83 -16.02 15.69
N SER A 133 -9.85 -15.12 15.68
CA SER A 133 -9.64 -14.11 16.73
C SER A 133 -8.82 -12.98 16.16
N ASN A 134 -9.06 -11.73 16.56
CA ASN A 134 -8.21 -10.62 16.15
C ASN A 134 -6.96 -10.56 17.07
N PRO A 135 -5.75 -10.91 16.58
CA PRO A 135 -4.53 -10.83 17.39
C PRO A 135 -4.07 -9.38 17.65
N CYS A 136 -4.65 -8.41 16.95
CA CYS A 136 -4.34 -6.99 17.12
C CYS A 136 -5.18 -6.40 18.27
N GLN A 137 -4.50 -5.77 19.22
CA GLN A 137 -5.11 -5.06 20.32
C GLN A 137 -5.59 -3.66 19.90
N ASN A 138 -6.32 -2.98 20.79
CA ASN A 138 -6.70 -1.56 20.65
C ASN A 138 -7.33 -1.21 19.28
N ASN A 139 -8.23 -2.07 18.82
CA ASN A 139 -8.96 -1.94 17.57
C ASN A 139 -8.04 -1.89 16.33
N GLY A 140 -6.85 -2.49 16.41
CA GLY A 140 -5.99 -2.69 15.24
C GLY A 140 -6.64 -3.61 14.21
N LEU A 141 -6.44 -3.29 12.93
CA LEU A 141 -6.91 -4.12 11.82
C LEU A 141 -5.92 -5.24 11.56
N CYS A 142 -6.35 -6.50 11.72
CA CYS A 142 -5.56 -7.67 11.37
C CYS A 142 -5.58 -7.93 9.87
N ILE A 143 -4.41 -8.24 9.32
CA ILE A 143 -4.22 -8.60 7.93
C ILE A 143 -3.41 -9.89 7.88
N SER A 144 -3.95 -10.94 7.27
CA SER A 144 -3.16 -12.11 6.93
C SER A 144 -2.12 -11.74 5.87
N VAL A 145 -0.85 -12.04 6.12
CA VAL A 145 0.22 -11.81 5.14
C VAL A 145 0.51 -13.15 4.46
N ASP A 146 0.71 -13.13 3.15
CA ASP A 146 1.18 -14.29 2.41
C ASP A 146 2.63 -14.61 2.80
N ASP A 147 3.03 -15.88 2.80
CA ASP A 147 4.34 -16.37 3.26
C ASP A 147 5.52 -15.73 2.50
N SER A 148 5.25 -15.07 1.36
CA SER A 148 6.22 -14.36 0.54
C SER A 148 6.68 -13.00 1.11
N ILE A 149 6.05 -12.43 2.15
CA ILE A 149 6.28 -11.03 2.57
C ILE A 149 6.69 -10.86 4.05
N ALA A 150 6.53 -11.86 4.94
CA ALA A 150 6.93 -11.70 6.35
C ALA A 150 7.29 -13.02 7.06
N LEU A 151 8.17 -12.93 8.07
CA LEU A 151 8.48 -14.01 9.03
C LEU A 151 7.29 -14.42 9.92
N ASN A 152 6.21 -13.62 9.92
CA ASN A 152 5.00 -13.83 10.72
C ASN A 152 3.77 -13.92 9.81
N ASN A 153 2.86 -14.85 10.11
CA ASN A 153 1.67 -15.17 9.29
C ASN A 153 0.57 -14.07 9.29
N PHE A 154 0.76 -12.96 10.01
CA PHE A 154 -0.16 -11.82 10.05
C PHE A 154 0.56 -10.50 10.37
N ALA A 155 -0.10 -9.38 10.10
CA ALA A 155 0.34 -8.04 10.48
C ALA A 155 -0.83 -7.19 10.97
N CYS A 156 -0.55 -6.27 11.90
CA CYS A 156 -1.54 -5.35 12.46
C CYS A 156 -1.37 -3.93 11.89
N LEU A 157 -2.45 -3.34 11.40
CA LEU A 157 -2.53 -1.90 11.15
C LEU A 157 -3.15 -1.21 12.35
N CYS A 158 -2.31 -0.47 13.08
CA CYS A 158 -2.75 0.24 14.27
C CYS A 158 -3.51 1.52 13.92
N THR A 159 -4.50 1.82 14.76
CA THR A 159 -5.18 3.12 14.79
C THR A 159 -4.18 4.22 15.14
N GLU A 160 -4.55 5.50 14.93
CA GLU A 160 -3.58 6.61 15.06
C GLU A 160 -2.89 6.62 16.42
N SER A 161 -3.63 6.36 17.50
CA SER A 161 -3.16 6.45 18.88
C SER A 161 -2.29 5.28 19.36
N PHE A 162 -2.10 4.23 18.56
CA PHE A 162 -1.42 3.01 19.01
C PHE A 162 -0.28 2.59 18.08
N TYR A 163 0.64 1.79 18.61
CA TYR A 163 1.77 1.22 17.88
C TYR A 163 2.25 -0.08 18.52
N GLY A 164 3.19 -0.76 17.89
CA GLY A 164 3.68 -2.08 18.29
C GLY A 164 3.33 -3.14 17.25
N THR A 165 3.77 -4.38 17.47
CA THR A 165 3.53 -5.48 16.51
C THR A 165 2.08 -5.94 16.51
N ARG A 166 1.41 -5.78 17.65
CA ARG A 166 -0.01 -6.08 17.90
C ARG A 166 -0.78 -4.85 18.34
N CYS A 167 -0.26 -3.64 18.11
CA CYS A 167 -0.88 -2.38 18.56
C CYS A 167 -1.07 -2.28 20.08
N GLU A 168 -0.17 -2.91 20.84
CA GLU A 168 -0.18 -3.01 22.29
C GLU A 168 0.22 -1.71 23.01
N ASN A 169 0.96 -0.82 22.35
CA ASN A 169 1.50 0.39 22.97
C ASN A 169 0.70 1.63 22.57
N ILE A 170 0.50 2.54 23.52
CA ILE A 170 -0.16 3.84 23.31
C ILE A 170 0.87 4.90 22.92
N LYS A 171 0.55 5.72 21.93
CA LYS A 171 1.33 6.90 21.56
C LYS A 171 1.06 8.06 22.51
N ASN A 172 2.10 8.83 22.80
CA ASN A 172 1.98 10.08 23.55
C ASN A 172 1.24 11.12 22.71
N ARG A 173 0.21 11.74 23.28
CA ARG A 173 -0.54 12.83 22.66
C ARG A 173 0.00 14.18 23.12
N ILE A 174 0.22 15.07 22.16
CA ILE A 174 0.64 16.45 22.42
C ILE A 174 -0.34 17.36 21.69
N ASP A 175 -0.97 18.25 22.44
CA ASP A 175 -1.91 19.24 21.91
C ASP A 175 -1.21 20.60 21.88
N ILE A 176 -1.05 21.15 20.68
CA ILE A 176 -0.49 22.49 20.47
C ILE A 176 -1.66 23.44 20.27
N THR A 177 -1.86 24.33 21.23
CA THR A 177 -2.87 25.38 21.17
C THR A 177 -2.25 26.68 20.67
N PHE A 178 -2.94 27.35 19.77
CA PHE A 178 -2.53 28.62 19.22
C PHE A 178 -3.58 29.68 19.57
N ASN A 179 -3.12 30.84 20.01
CA ASN A 179 -3.98 31.93 20.43
C ASN A 179 -4.24 32.96 19.31
N ASP A 180 -3.65 32.78 18.12
CA ASP A 180 -3.68 33.74 17.03
C ASP A 180 -4.54 33.28 15.84
N GLU A 181 -5.31 34.20 15.26
CA GLU A 181 -6.16 33.97 14.08
C GLU A 181 -5.37 33.71 12.77
N LYS A 182 -4.03 33.89 12.78
CA LYS A 182 -3.16 33.77 11.59
C LYS A 182 -2.85 32.34 11.15
N ILE A 183 -3.26 31.32 11.93
CA ILE A 183 -3.02 29.91 11.61
C ILE A 183 -3.68 29.49 10.29
N GLY A 184 -4.79 30.15 9.91
CA GLY A 184 -5.54 29.85 8.69
C GLY A 184 -4.73 29.99 7.40
N MET A 185 -3.57 30.66 7.43
CA MET A 185 -2.68 30.82 6.27
C MET A 185 -1.57 29.76 6.17
N MET A 186 -1.31 28.97 7.22
CA MET A 186 -0.25 27.94 7.19
C MET A 186 -0.85 26.56 6.87
N PRO A 187 -0.62 25.97 5.69
CA PRO A 187 -1.26 24.71 5.32
C PRO A 187 -0.67 23.49 6.04
N PHE A 188 0.57 23.57 6.53
CA PHE A 188 1.30 22.44 7.11
C PHE A 188 2.16 22.86 8.31
N LEU A 189 2.19 22.01 9.34
CA LEU A 189 3.09 22.07 10.48
C LEU A 189 4.09 20.91 10.39
N PHE A 190 5.38 21.22 10.50
CA PHE A 190 6.43 20.22 10.67
C PHE A 190 6.88 20.20 12.12
N VAL A 191 6.72 19.06 12.80
CA VAL A 191 7.14 18.89 14.19
C VAL A 191 8.26 17.87 14.27
N ASN A 192 9.40 18.30 14.80
CA ASN A 192 10.57 17.46 15.01
C ASN A 192 10.63 17.02 16.47
N PHE A 193 10.46 15.73 16.71
CA PHE A 193 10.75 15.10 17.99
C PHE A 193 12.20 14.68 18.00
N ILE A 194 13.00 15.32 18.87
CA ILE A 194 14.42 15.01 19.03
C ILE A 194 14.59 14.33 20.38
N THR A 195 15.25 13.18 20.35
CA THR A 195 15.63 12.42 21.54
C THR A 195 17.12 12.53 21.71
N ALA A 196 17.53 13.15 22.82
CA ALA A 196 18.91 13.26 23.18
C ALA A 196 19.37 11.98 23.91
N PHE A 197 20.51 11.45 23.49
CA PHE A 197 21.22 10.37 24.17
C PHE A 197 22.61 10.92 24.52
N GLU A 198 23.07 10.72 25.76
CA GLU A 198 24.33 11.35 26.22
C GLU A 198 25.56 10.88 25.45
N ASN A 199 25.57 9.61 25.01
CA ASN A 199 26.71 8.97 24.34
C ASN A 199 26.37 8.41 22.95
N ASP A 200 25.20 8.77 22.41
CA ASP A 200 24.69 8.21 21.16
C ASP A 200 24.11 9.29 20.26
N ASN A 201 24.00 8.99 18.96
CA ASN A 201 23.42 9.94 18.02
C ASN A 201 21.96 10.23 18.38
N HIS A 202 21.61 11.51 18.46
CA HIS A 202 20.25 11.95 18.69
C HIS A 202 19.30 11.37 17.64
N GLN A 203 18.21 10.75 18.08
CA GLN A 203 17.18 10.28 17.17
C GLN A 203 16.20 11.40 16.86
N ARG A 204 15.87 11.58 15.59
CA ARG A 204 14.90 12.58 15.13
C ARG A 204 13.74 11.87 14.44
N ASN A 205 12.52 12.16 14.87
CA ASN A 205 11.29 11.81 14.18
C ASN A 205 10.56 13.07 13.75
N THR A 206 10.18 13.18 12.48
CA THR A 206 9.49 14.35 11.93
C THR A 206 8.06 14.00 11.56
N ILE A 207 7.10 14.72 12.11
CA ILE A 207 5.68 14.59 11.76
C ILE A 207 5.26 15.81 10.94
N LEU A 208 4.71 15.57 9.75
CA LEU A 208 4.00 16.58 8.97
C LEU A 208 2.51 16.50 9.29
N LYS A 209 1.92 17.60 9.74
CA LYS A 209 0.49 17.72 10.02
C LYS A 209 -0.11 18.80 9.15
N LYS A 210 -1.13 18.46 8.35
CA LYS A 210 -1.93 19.45 7.63
C LYS A 210 -2.83 20.18 8.62
N ILE A 211 -2.84 21.50 8.55
CA ILE A 211 -3.70 22.37 9.37
C ILE A 211 -4.98 22.62 8.58
N LYS A 212 -6.14 22.39 9.21
CA LYS A 212 -7.43 22.78 8.62
C LYS A 212 -7.74 24.22 9.00
N PHE A 213 -8.46 24.92 8.13
CA PHE A 213 -9.00 26.25 8.43
C PHE A 213 -9.86 26.19 9.70
N GLU A 214 -9.79 27.20 10.56
CA GLU A 214 -10.52 27.32 11.85
C GLU A 214 -10.14 26.30 12.96
N GLN A 215 -8.95 25.69 12.90
CA GLN A 215 -8.44 24.88 14.02
C GLN A 215 -7.45 25.66 14.90
N ASN A 216 -7.81 25.87 16.17
CA ASN A 216 -6.94 26.51 17.17
C ASN A 216 -6.10 25.50 17.98
N ILE A 217 -6.40 24.21 17.85
CA ILE A 217 -5.69 23.13 18.55
C ILE A 217 -5.25 22.08 17.53
N ILE A 218 -3.97 21.73 17.55
CA ILE A 218 -3.38 20.67 16.74
C ILE A 218 -2.91 19.54 17.65
N SER A 219 -3.55 18.38 17.52
CA SER A 219 -3.16 17.16 18.21
C SER A 219 -2.17 16.33 17.39
N LEU A 220 -1.06 15.98 18.04
CA LEU A 220 0.02 15.16 17.50
C LEU A 220 0.17 13.91 18.36
N GLN A 221 0.61 12.82 17.72
CA GLN A 221 0.81 11.54 18.40
C GLN A 221 2.18 10.98 18.02
N ASN A 222 3.02 10.71 19.01
CA ASN A 222 4.36 10.16 18.80
C ASN A 222 4.55 8.86 19.61
N LYS A 223 5.37 7.95 19.09
CA LYS A 223 5.74 6.73 19.83
C LYS A 223 6.53 7.12 21.07
N SER A 224 6.23 6.51 22.20
CA SER A 224 7.09 6.58 23.38
C SER A 224 8.41 5.85 23.09
N ILE A 225 9.50 6.37 23.62
CA ILE A 225 10.83 5.78 23.45
C ILE A 225 10.99 4.82 24.62
N GLN A 226 10.93 3.53 24.32
CA GLN A 226 11.24 2.52 25.32
C GLN A 226 12.76 2.45 25.46
N TYR A 227 13.25 2.78 26.64
CA TYR A 227 14.61 2.46 27.04
C TYR A 227 14.72 0.93 27.09
N SER A 228 15.46 0.32 26.16
CA SER A 228 15.96 -1.03 26.40
C SER A 228 17.13 -0.88 27.36
N SER A 229 16.87 -0.99 28.66
CA SER A 229 17.92 -1.24 29.64
C SER A 229 18.53 -2.61 29.31
N TYR A 230 19.68 -2.61 28.66
CA TYR A 230 20.62 -3.74 28.68
C TYR A 230 21.62 -3.51 29.80
#